data_AF-A0A251MV79-F1
#
_entry.id   AF-A0A251MV79-F1
#
_cell.length_a   1.000
_cell.length_b   1.000
_cell.length_c   1.000
_cell.angle_alpha   90.00
_cell.angle_beta   90.00
_cell.angle_gamma   90.00
#
_symmetry.space_group_name_H-M   'P 1'
#
loop_
_entity.id
_entity.type
_entity.pdbx_description
1 polymer ?
#
loop_
_entity_poly.entity_id
_entity_poly.type
_entity_poly.pdbx_seq_one_letter_code
_entity_poly.pdbx_strand_id
1 'polypeptide(L)'
;MFLLTSALLGYIYSPRLDSAPPRWVNFAHGLLLFLYQTFDAVDGKQARRTDSSSPLGELFDHGCDALACAFEGLAFGSTAMCGRTTFWFWVISAVPFYCATWEHYFTNTLILPAVNGPTEGLMLIYLSHFFTAIVGSEWWAQQFGKSLPFLSWVPFIHEITTYKAVLFLMVAFAVIPTVTFNVCNVYKVVQARKASMLLALAMGSMILAHLCDEPKGLKTGMCMSLLYLPFAIANALTARLNDGVPSVDESLVLLGYCAFTGTLYLHFATSVVHEITTALGIFCFRITRKEA
;
A
#
# COMPACT_ATOMS: atom_id res chain seq x y z
N MET A 1 1.40 14.40 1.68
CA MET A 1 2.59 15.11 2.24
C MET A 1 3.17 14.38 3.45
N PHE A 2 2.39 14.14 4.51
CA PHE A 2 2.89 13.53 5.76
C PHE A 2 3.63 12.20 5.55
N LEU A 3 3.03 11.25 4.82
CA LEU A 3 3.63 9.94 4.58
C LEU A 3 4.88 10.00 3.70
N LEU A 4 4.93 10.94 2.74
CA LEU A 4 6.13 11.17 1.94
C LEU A 4 7.27 11.68 2.83
N THR A 5 7.00 12.66 3.70
CA THR A 5 7.99 13.13 4.68
C THR A 5 8.44 11.99 5.60
N SER A 6 7.51 11.16 6.06
CA SER A 6 7.80 9.98 6.87
C SER A 6 8.75 9.02 6.13
N ALA A 7 8.42 8.62 4.91
CA ALA A 7 9.26 7.74 4.10
C ALA A 7 10.65 8.35 3.81
N LEU A 8 10.73 9.66 3.56
CA LEU A 8 12.00 10.37 3.35
C LEU A 8 12.87 10.36 4.61
N LEU A 9 12.30 10.57 5.80
CA LEU A 9 13.04 10.44 7.06
C LEU A 9 13.59 9.03 7.23
N GLY A 10 12.78 8.01 6.91
CA GLY A 10 13.23 6.61 6.91
C GLY A 10 14.40 6.38 5.96
N TYR A 11 14.33 6.90 4.74
CA TYR A 11 15.42 6.81 3.77
C TYR A 11 16.69 7.55 4.21
N ILE A 12 16.58 8.72 4.84
CA ILE A 12 17.74 9.50 5.30
C ILE A 12 18.46 8.81 6.46
N TYR A 13 17.71 8.29 7.44
CA TYR A 13 18.27 7.75 8.68
C TYR A 13 18.45 6.23 8.69
N SER A 14 17.76 5.51 7.80
CA SER A 14 17.89 4.07 7.60
C SER A 14 17.74 3.73 6.11
N PRO A 15 18.73 4.06 5.25
CA PRO A 15 18.58 3.97 3.79
C PRO A 15 18.25 2.57 3.26
N ARG A 16 18.69 1.54 3.99
CA ARG A 16 18.41 0.12 3.68
C ARG A 16 17.38 -0.51 4.61
N LEU A 17 16.78 0.28 5.52
CA LEU A 17 15.79 -0.14 6.51
C LEU A 17 16.31 -1.23 7.46
N ASP A 18 17.63 -1.42 7.55
CA ASP A 18 18.33 -2.47 8.30
C ASP A 18 19.16 -1.93 9.47
N SER A 19 19.19 -0.60 9.64
CA SER A 19 19.83 0.09 10.76
C SER A 19 18.81 0.82 11.61
N ALA A 20 19.03 0.86 12.93
CA ALA A 20 18.14 1.56 13.84
C ALA A 20 18.20 3.08 13.58
N PRO A 21 17.09 3.73 13.17
CA PRO A 21 17.06 5.18 13.06
C PRO A 21 17.08 5.82 14.46
N PRO A 22 17.46 7.11 14.57
CA PRO A 22 17.33 7.85 15.83
C PRO A 22 15.89 7.79 16.37
N ARG A 23 15.73 7.66 17.69
CA ARG A 23 14.42 7.43 18.34
C ARG A 23 13.35 8.46 17.96
N TRP A 24 13.74 9.71 17.75
CA TRP A 24 12.82 10.78 17.35
C TRP A 24 12.24 10.57 15.95
N VAL A 25 12.93 9.84 15.07
CA VAL A 25 12.43 9.49 13.73
C VAL A 25 11.24 8.55 13.84
N ASN A 26 11.30 7.55 14.73
CA ASN A 26 10.16 6.69 15.03
C ASN A 26 8.98 7.49 15.61
N PHE A 27 9.26 8.47 16.50
CA PHE A 27 8.20 9.37 16.97
C PHE A 27 7.59 10.19 15.83
N ALA A 28 8.41 10.70 14.92
CA ALA A 28 7.96 11.45 13.75
C ALA A 28 7.13 10.57 12.80
N HIS A 29 7.51 9.31 12.56
CA HIS A 29 6.72 8.35 11.78
C HIS A 29 5.32 8.20 12.36
N GLY A 30 5.22 7.97 13.68
CA GLY A 30 3.94 7.84 14.38
C GLY A 30 3.08 9.11 14.29
N LEU A 31 3.67 10.28 14.53
CA LEU A 31 2.95 11.55 14.46
C LEU A 31 2.45 11.85 13.03
N LEU A 32 3.29 11.63 12.02
CA LEU A 32 2.93 11.88 10.63
C LEU A 32 1.83 10.94 10.13
N LEU A 33 1.86 9.67 10.55
CA LEU A 33 0.79 8.72 10.22
C LEU A 33 -0.52 9.05 10.93
N PHE A 34 -0.46 9.42 12.22
CA PHE A 34 -1.64 9.86 12.97
C PHE A 34 -2.30 11.09 12.31
N LEU A 35 -1.49 12.07 11.91
CA LEU A 35 -1.98 13.25 11.19
C LEU A 35 -2.58 12.87 9.85
N TYR A 36 -1.90 12.02 9.06
CA TYR A 36 -2.43 11.51 7.79
C TYR A 36 -3.82 10.92 7.98
N GLN A 37 -3.96 9.89 8.84
CA GLN A 37 -5.24 9.21 9.07
C GLN A 37 -6.34 10.18 9.53
N THR A 38 -5.98 11.16 10.36
CA THR A 38 -6.94 12.14 10.87
C THR A 38 -7.45 13.06 9.76
N PHE A 39 -6.57 13.57 8.90
CA PHE A 39 -6.95 14.48 7.81
C PHE A 39 -7.64 13.76 6.66
N ASP A 40 -7.20 12.54 6.37
CA ASP A 40 -7.82 11.62 5.42
C ASP A 40 -9.29 11.38 5.79
N ALA A 41 -9.56 10.94 7.03
CA ALA A 41 -10.94 10.72 7.48
C ALA A 41 -11.85 11.96 7.55
N VAL A 42 -11.33 13.17 7.35
CA VAL A 42 -12.09 14.43 7.36
C VAL A 42 -12.69 14.75 5.99
N ASP A 43 -12.05 14.35 4.89
CA ASP A 43 -12.46 14.79 3.55
C ASP A 43 -13.83 14.25 3.14
N GLY A 44 -14.12 12.96 3.38
CA GLY A 44 -15.40 12.33 3.09
C GLY A 44 -16.51 12.83 4.01
N LYS A 45 -16.18 13.16 5.26
CA LYS A 45 -17.12 13.82 6.18
C LYS A 45 -17.49 15.21 5.69
N GLN A 46 -16.49 15.96 5.21
CA GLN A 46 -16.71 17.28 4.66
C GLN A 46 -17.51 17.20 3.36
N ALA A 47 -17.18 16.27 2.45
CA ALA A 47 -17.90 16.08 1.20
C ALA A 47 -19.38 15.76 1.40
N ARG A 48 -19.71 14.91 2.38
CA ARG A 48 -21.12 14.64 2.76
C ARG A 48 -21.80 15.86 3.38
N ARG A 49 -21.08 16.64 4.18
CA ARG A 49 -21.62 17.87 4.82
C ARG A 49 -21.93 18.95 3.78
N THR A 50 -21.12 19.07 2.73
CA THR A 50 -21.28 20.08 1.68
C THR A 50 -22.03 19.60 0.45
N ASP A 51 -22.59 18.38 0.49
CA ASP A 51 -23.27 17.74 -0.64
C ASP A 51 -22.43 17.71 -1.93
N SER A 52 -21.13 17.44 -1.76
CA SER A 52 -20.12 17.43 -2.84
C SER A 52 -19.46 16.07 -3.03
N SER A 53 -20.09 15.00 -2.54
CA SER A 53 -19.64 13.61 -2.76
C SER A 53 -19.68 13.27 -4.25
N SER A 54 -18.64 12.61 -4.77
CA SER A 54 -18.55 12.22 -6.18
C SER A 54 -17.68 10.96 -6.36
N PRO A 55 -17.91 10.17 -7.43
CA PRO A 55 -17.04 9.04 -7.78
C PRO A 55 -15.57 9.45 -8.02
N LEU A 56 -15.35 10.66 -8.53
CA LEU A 56 -14.02 11.21 -8.72
C LEU A 56 -13.30 11.48 -7.39
N GLY A 57 -14.03 12.01 -6.40
CA GLY A 57 -13.50 12.21 -5.05
C GLY A 57 -13.09 10.89 -4.43
N GLU A 58 -13.92 9.85 -4.54
CA GLU A 58 -13.62 8.51 -4.05
C GLU A 58 -12.41 7.88 -4.76
N LEU A 59 -12.31 8.01 -6.09
CA LEU A 59 -11.16 7.53 -6.85
C LEU A 59 -9.85 8.19 -6.38
N PHE A 60 -9.88 9.49 -6.11
CA PHE A 60 -8.71 10.23 -5.67
C PHE A 60 -8.29 9.87 -4.24
N ASP A 61 -9.26 9.73 -3.33
CA ASP A 61 -9.09 9.28 -1.95
C ASP A 61 -8.41 7.89 -1.90
N HIS A 62 -9.03 6.89 -2.54
CA HIS A 62 -8.45 5.54 -2.63
C HIS A 62 -7.09 5.51 -3.36
N GLY A 63 -6.89 6.37 -4.36
CA GLY A 63 -5.59 6.52 -5.03
C GLY A 63 -4.49 7.00 -4.09
N CYS A 64 -4.82 7.93 -3.19
CA CYS A 64 -3.93 8.40 -2.14
C CYS A 64 -3.65 7.31 -1.10
N ASP A 65 -4.66 6.55 -0.68
CA ASP A 65 -4.51 5.41 0.22
C ASP A 65 -3.65 4.27 -0.35
N ALA A 66 -3.73 4.02 -1.65
CA ALA A 66 -2.87 3.05 -2.32
C ALA A 66 -1.39 3.45 -2.23
N LEU A 67 -1.08 4.74 -2.39
CA LEU A 67 0.28 5.28 -2.20
C LEU A 67 0.68 5.28 -0.71
N ALA A 68 -0.26 5.53 0.18
CA ALA A 68 -0.05 5.49 1.62
C ALA A 68 0.45 4.11 2.06
N CYS A 69 -0.13 3.03 1.54
CA CYS A 69 0.35 1.67 1.79
C CYS A 69 1.86 1.50 1.50
N ALA A 70 2.35 2.08 0.40
CA ALA A 70 3.76 1.98 0.01
C ALA A 70 4.68 2.81 0.91
N PHE A 71 4.35 4.09 1.13
CA PHE A 71 5.16 4.97 1.97
C PHE A 71 5.17 4.52 3.43
N GLU A 72 4.02 4.06 3.93
CA GLU A 72 3.93 3.56 5.29
C GLU A 72 4.68 2.23 5.45
N GLY A 73 4.63 1.35 4.43
CA GLY A 73 5.48 0.16 4.39
C GLY A 73 6.96 0.50 4.60
N LEU A 74 7.49 1.53 3.92
CA LEU A 74 8.86 1.99 4.09
C LEU A 74 9.14 2.56 5.49
N ALA A 75 8.25 3.39 6.03
CA ALA A 75 8.38 3.97 7.36
C ALA A 75 8.36 2.89 8.46
N PHE A 76 7.46 1.92 8.35
CA PHE A 76 7.42 0.77 9.26
C PHE A 76 8.64 -0.14 9.09
N GLY A 77 9.14 -0.33 7.87
CA GLY A 77 10.39 -1.04 7.60
C GLY A 77 11.58 -0.45 8.35
N SER A 78 11.73 0.88 8.31
CA SER A 78 12.72 1.66 9.08
C SER A 78 12.54 1.45 10.58
N THR A 79 11.29 1.53 11.06
CA THR A 79 10.94 1.36 12.47
C THR A 79 11.26 -0.03 12.99
N ALA A 80 10.90 -1.06 12.24
CA ALA A 80 11.11 -2.46 12.57
C ALA A 80 12.53 -2.96 12.30
N MET A 81 13.38 -2.14 11.65
CA MET A 81 14.75 -2.49 11.26
C MET A 81 14.80 -3.83 10.51
N CYS A 82 13.86 -4.06 9.59
CA CYS A 82 13.64 -5.38 8.97
C CYS A 82 14.18 -5.50 7.53
N GLY A 83 14.84 -4.47 7.03
CA GLY A 83 15.52 -4.45 5.74
C GLY A 83 14.61 -4.89 4.60
N ARG A 84 15.04 -5.89 3.83
CA ARG A 84 14.27 -6.45 2.70
C ARG A 84 12.93 -7.08 3.12
N THR A 85 12.75 -7.43 4.39
CA THR A 85 11.47 -7.98 4.89
C THR A 85 10.36 -6.93 4.88
N THR A 86 10.70 -5.64 4.78
CA THR A 86 9.76 -4.52 4.57
C THR A 86 8.80 -4.78 3.42
N PHE A 87 9.26 -5.42 2.34
CA PHE A 87 8.42 -5.78 1.21
C PHE A 87 7.18 -6.59 1.65
N TRP A 88 7.34 -7.52 2.59
CA TRP A 88 6.22 -8.33 3.06
C TRP A 88 5.25 -7.54 3.93
N PHE A 89 5.72 -6.54 4.68
CA PHE A 89 4.84 -5.60 5.38
C PHE A 89 4.00 -4.77 4.41
N TRP A 90 4.58 -4.33 3.30
CA TRP A 90 3.82 -3.70 2.23
C TRP A 90 2.79 -4.66 1.60
N VAL A 91 3.16 -5.91 1.32
CA VAL A 91 2.24 -6.92 0.75
C VAL A 91 1.02 -7.16 1.66
N ILE A 92 1.22 -7.29 2.97
CA ILE A 92 0.09 -7.51 3.90
C ILE A 92 -0.82 -6.29 4.05
N SER A 93 -0.40 -5.10 3.62
CA SER A 93 -1.24 -3.91 3.52
C SER A 93 -1.95 -3.84 2.16
N ALA A 94 -1.19 -4.02 1.07
CA ALA A 94 -1.67 -3.85 -0.29
C ALA A 94 -2.68 -4.91 -0.71
N VAL A 95 -2.50 -6.17 -0.29
CA VAL A 95 -3.40 -7.27 -0.68
C VAL A 95 -4.81 -7.10 -0.10
N PRO A 96 -5.00 -6.89 1.23
CA PRO A 96 -6.32 -6.60 1.78
C PRO A 96 -6.96 -5.35 1.17
N PHE A 97 -6.18 -4.28 0.96
CA PHE A 97 -6.67 -3.06 0.32
C PHE A 97 -7.22 -3.34 -1.08
N TYR A 98 -6.44 -4.00 -1.94
CA TYR A 98 -6.89 -4.40 -3.28
C TYR A 98 -8.14 -5.28 -3.22
N CYS A 99 -8.18 -6.29 -2.33
CA CYS A 99 -9.33 -7.17 -2.19
C CYS A 99 -10.59 -6.42 -1.73
N ALA A 100 -10.46 -5.39 -0.89
CA ALA A 100 -11.58 -4.56 -0.45
C ALA A 100 -12.10 -3.68 -1.60
N THR A 101 -11.21 -3.09 -2.41
CA THR A 101 -11.62 -2.34 -3.61
C THR A 101 -12.27 -3.26 -4.65
N TRP A 102 -11.74 -4.47 -4.81
CA TRP A 102 -12.33 -5.50 -5.70
C TRP A 102 -13.69 -5.97 -5.20
N GLU A 103 -13.87 -6.15 -3.89
CA GLU A 103 -15.18 -6.41 -3.30
C GLU A 103 -16.15 -5.25 -3.53
N HIS A 104 -15.69 -4.02 -3.31
CA HIS A 104 -16.47 -2.81 -3.54
C HIS A 104 -17.00 -2.78 -4.98
N TYR A 105 -16.15 -3.10 -5.96
CA TYR A 105 -16.54 -3.16 -7.37
C TYR A 105 -17.70 -4.13 -7.65
N PHE A 106 -17.69 -5.32 -7.05
CA PHE A 106 -18.79 -6.28 -7.29
C PHE A 106 -20.05 -5.95 -6.50
N THR A 107 -19.89 -5.49 -5.26
CA THR A 107 -21.00 -5.27 -4.32
C THR A 107 -21.63 -3.88 -4.44
N ASN A 108 -20.95 -2.92 -5.06
CA ASN A 108 -21.27 -1.49 -5.06
C ASN A 108 -21.42 -0.90 -3.65
N THR A 109 -20.79 -1.51 -2.65
CA THR A 109 -20.72 -0.98 -1.29
C THR A 109 -19.36 -1.27 -0.69
N LEU A 110 -18.67 -0.24 -0.19
CA LEU A 110 -17.42 -0.42 0.55
C LEU A 110 -17.76 -0.93 1.95
N ILE A 111 -17.49 -2.20 2.21
CA ILE A 111 -17.78 -2.84 3.49
C ILE A 111 -16.59 -2.61 4.42
N LEU A 112 -16.76 -1.72 5.40
CA LEU A 112 -15.79 -1.49 6.48
C LEU A 112 -16.36 -2.07 7.78
N PRO A 113 -15.85 -3.23 8.26
CA PRO A 113 -16.25 -3.77 9.55
C PRO A 113 -15.84 -2.84 10.70
N ALA A 114 -16.42 -3.07 11.88
CA ALA A 114 -16.08 -2.32 13.10
C ALA A 114 -14.58 -2.36 13.45
N VAL A 115 -13.88 -3.42 13.04
CA VAL A 115 -12.42 -3.48 13.04
C VAL A 115 -11.96 -3.58 11.60
N ASN A 116 -11.21 -2.58 11.12
CA ASN A 116 -10.78 -2.47 9.74
C ASN A 116 -9.35 -1.92 9.63
N GLY A 117 -8.74 -2.12 8.47
CA GLY A 117 -7.38 -1.65 8.17
C GLY A 117 -7.23 -0.12 8.29
N PRO A 118 -8.07 0.68 7.61
CA PRO A 118 -7.95 2.15 7.62
C PRO A 118 -8.08 2.80 9.01
N THR A 119 -8.78 2.17 9.95
CA THR A 119 -8.99 2.71 11.29
C THR A 119 -8.05 2.08 12.32
N GLU A 120 -8.30 0.82 12.69
CA GLU A 120 -7.54 0.12 13.73
C GLU A 120 -6.16 -0.30 13.26
N GLY A 121 -6.01 -0.65 11.97
CA GLY A 121 -4.73 -1.02 11.39
C GLY A 121 -3.74 0.14 11.40
N LEU A 122 -4.13 1.32 10.87
CA LEU A 122 -3.30 2.53 10.92
C LEU A 122 -3.02 2.97 12.36
N MET A 123 -3.99 2.83 13.26
CA MET A 123 -3.78 3.04 14.70
C MET A 123 -2.71 2.14 15.28
N LEU A 124 -2.78 0.85 15.01
CA LEU A 124 -1.78 -0.10 15.48
C LEU A 124 -0.39 0.26 14.98
N ILE A 125 -0.27 0.73 13.73
CA ILE A 125 1.01 1.14 13.14
C ILE A 125 1.56 2.41 13.83
N TYR A 126 0.77 3.49 13.98
CA TYR A 126 1.30 4.69 14.63
C TYR A 126 1.60 4.48 16.12
N LEU A 127 0.83 3.62 16.81
CA LEU A 127 1.15 3.23 18.19
C LEU A 127 2.45 2.41 18.25
N SER A 128 2.68 1.54 17.27
CA SER A 128 3.93 0.79 17.14
C SER A 128 5.12 1.72 16.92
N HIS A 129 4.97 2.77 16.11
CA HIS A 129 5.98 3.82 15.93
C HIS A 129 6.32 4.52 17.25
N PHE A 130 5.30 4.98 18.00
CA PHE A 130 5.51 5.62 19.30
C PHE A 130 6.13 4.69 20.33
N PHE A 131 5.67 3.43 20.39
CA PHE A 131 6.27 2.41 21.24
C PHE A 131 7.76 2.22 20.90
N THR A 132 8.08 2.12 19.62
CA THR A 132 9.47 1.98 19.14
C THR A 132 10.32 3.21 19.46
N ALA A 133 9.72 4.40 19.46
CA ALA A 133 10.38 5.62 19.93
C ALA A 133 10.79 5.55 21.41
N ILE A 134 10.17 4.68 22.23
CA ILE A 134 10.47 4.45 23.66
C ILE A 134 11.40 3.25 23.90
N VAL A 135 11.23 2.14 23.16
CA VAL A 135 12.05 0.91 23.37
C VAL A 135 13.25 0.77 22.43
N GLY A 136 13.16 1.30 21.21
CA GLY A 136 14.21 1.24 20.19
C GLY A 136 13.86 0.23 19.09
N SER A 137 14.39 0.45 17.89
CA SER A 137 14.10 -0.41 16.73
C SER A 137 14.70 -1.82 16.87
N GLU A 138 15.73 -1.97 17.70
CA GLU A 138 16.37 -3.24 18.06
C GLU A 138 15.39 -4.22 18.73
N TRP A 139 14.34 -3.69 19.40
CA TRP A 139 13.27 -4.50 19.97
C TRP A 139 12.56 -5.37 18.92
N TRP A 140 12.46 -4.89 17.68
CA TRP A 140 11.87 -5.65 16.58
C TRP A 140 12.81 -6.73 16.04
N ALA A 141 14.11 -6.44 16.00
CA ALA A 141 15.11 -7.33 15.42
C ALA A 141 15.59 -8.42 16.38
N GLN A 142 15.45 -8.23 17.70
CA GLN A 142 15.74 -9.30 18.65
C GLN A 142 14.71 -10.44 18.57
N GLN A 143 15.09 -11.59 19.14
CA GLN A 143 14.23 -12.76 19.26
C GLN A 143 12.93 -12.43 20.00
N PHE A 144 11.81 -12.95 19.50
CA PHE A 144 10.47 -12.69 20.05
C PHE A 144 10.38 -13.04 21.53
N GLY A 145 11.01 -14.15 21.95
CA GLY A 145 11.04 -14.55 23.37
C GLY A 145 11.76 -13.55 24.27
N LYS A 146 12.65 -12.70 23.75
CA LYS A 146 13.29 -11.61 24.50
C LYS A 146 12.40 -10.37 24.54
N SER A 147 11.69 -10.09 23.45
CA SER A 147 10.77 -8.95 23.36
C SER A 147 9.53 -9.11 24.23
N LEU A 148 8.98 -10.33 24.31
CA LEU A 148 7.83 -10.68 25.13
C LEU A 148 8.16 -11.93 25.99
N PRO A 149 8.91 -11.78 27.10
CA PRO A 149 9.38 -12.91 27.91
C PRO A 149 8.28 -13.82 28.44
N PHE A 150 7.09 -13.26 28.71
CA PHE A 150 5.93 -14.02 29.18
C PHE A 150 5.32 -14.94 28.10
N LEU A 151 5.65 -14.75 26.82
CA LEU A 151 5.26 -15.63 25.70
C LEU A 151 6.41 -16.51 25.20
N SER A 152 7.55 -16.54 25.92
CA SER A 152 8.71 -17.34 25.52
C SER A 152 8.46 -18.85 25.48
N TRP A 153 7.42 -19.33 26.18
CA TRP A 153 7.02 -20.73 26.19
C TRP A 153 6.40 -21.21 24.88
N VAL A 154 6.02 -20.30 23.96
CA VAL A 154 5.42 -20.67 22.68
C VAL A 154 6.50 -21.24 21.75
N PRO A 155 6.43 -22.53 21.37
CA PRO A 155 7.45 -23.17 20.54
C PRO A 155 7.52 -22.52 19.15
N PHE A 156 8.72 -22.51 18.55
CA PHE A 156 9.03 -21.95 17.23
C PHE A 156 8.93 -20.41 17.09
N ILE A 157 7.95 -19.78 17.72
CA ILE A 157 7.76 -18.32 17.64
C ILE A 157 8.81 -17.58 18.48
N HIS A 158 9.21 -18.12 19.62
CA HIS A 158 10.17 -17.43 20.50
C HIS A 158 11.58 -17.29 19.90
N GLU A 159 11.97 -18.18 18.97
CA GLU A 159 13.31 -18.20 18.35
C GLU A 159 13.44 -17.26 17.15
N ILE A 160 12.32 -16.92 16.48
CA ILE A 160 12.33 -15.99 15.35
C ILE A 160 12.39 -14.54 15.82
N THR A 161 12.81 -13.63 14.93
CA THR A 161 12.83 -12.20 15.24
C THR A 161 11.42 -11.66 15.43
N THR A 162 11.29 -10.66 16.29
CA THR A 162 9.98 -10.10 16.69
C THR A 162 9.20 -9.57 15.49
N TYR A 163 9.85 -8.89 14.54
CA TYR A 163 9.19 -8.44 13.32
C TYR A 163 8.65 -9.61 12.47
N LYS A 164 9.32 -10.76 12.40
CA LYS A 164 8.83 -11.94 11.67
C LYS A 164 7.64 -12.56 12.38
N ALA A 165 7.69 -12.66 13.70
CA ALA A 165 6.57 -13.15 14.49
C ALA A 165 5.33 -12.28 14.27
N VAL A 166 5.47 -10.95 14.36
CA VAL A 166 4.36 -10.02 14.09
C VAL A 166 3.85 -10.15 12.66
N LEU A 167 4.74 -10.24 11.67
CA LEU A 167 4.34 -10.46 10.27
C LEU A 167 3.50 -11.74 10.10
N PHE A 168 3.94 -12.87 10.64
CA PHE A 168 3.20 -14.13 10.53
C PHE A 168 1.86 -14.09 11.27
N LEU A 169 1.81 -13.46 12.44
CA LEU A 169 0.56 -13.27 13.19
C LEU A 169 -0.42 -12.37 12.43
N MET A 170 0.04 -11.28 11.83
CA MET A 170 -0.80 -10.41 10.98
C MET A 170 -1.32 -11.16 9.75
N VAL A 171 -0.50 -11.99 9.10
CA VAL A 171 -0.95 -12.82 7.99
C VAL A 171 -2.06 -13.78 8.44
N ALA A 172 -1.83 -14.51 9.54
CA ALA A 172 -2.73 -15.53 10.02
C ALA A 172 -4.07 -14.98 10.53
N PHE A 173 -4.03 -13.88 11.30
CA PHE A 173 -5.19 -13.39 12.04
C PHE A 173 -5.84 -12.13 11.46
N ALA A 174 -5.18 -11.41 10.56
CA ALA A 174 -5.75 -10.22 9.92
C ALA A 174 -5.95 -10.41 8.41
N VAL A 175 -4.87 -10.73 7.68
CA VAL A 175 -4.90 -10.78 6.21
C VAL A 175 -5.76 -11.94 5.69
N ILE A 176 -5.47 -13.17 6.13
CA ILE A 176 -6.19 -14.37 5.65
C ILE A 176 -7.70 -14.25 5.91
N PRO A 177 -8.16 -13.89 7.13
CA PRO A 177 -9.58 -13.68 7.38
C PRO A 177 -10.19 -12.60 6.48
N THR A 178 -9.55 -11.44 6.38
CA THR A 178 -10.05 -10.31 5.56
C THR A 178 -10.21 -10.71 4.10
N VAL A 179 -9.16 -11.28 3.49
CA VAL A 179 -9.19 -11.73 2.09
C VAL A 179 -10.24 -12.81 1.90
N THR A 180 -10.38 -13.74 2.85
CA THR A 180 -11.40 -14.79 2.78
C THR A 180 -12.81 -14.19 2.77
N PHE A 181 -13.10 -13.22 3.64
CA PHE A 181 -14.40 -12.54 3.65
C PHE A 181 -14.68 -11.81 2.34
N ASN A 182 -13.71 -11.05 1.82
CA ASN A 182 -13.84 -10.31 0.57
C ASN A 182 -14.12 -11.28 -0.61
N VAL A 183 -13.36 -12.37 -0.69
CA VAL A 183 -13.57 -13.42 -1.71
C VAL A 183 -14.93 -14.10 -1.57
N CYS A 184 -15.34 -14.44 -0.35
CA CYS A 184 -16.65 -15.05 -0.11
C CYS A 184 -17.80 -14.12 -0.51
N ASN A 185 -17.69 -12.83 -0.25
CA ASN A 185 -18.72 -11.86 -0.61
C ASN A 185 -18.79 -11.63 -2.12
N VAL A 186 -17.64 -11.49 -2.79
CA VAL A 186 -17.61 -11.43 -4.26
C VAL A 186 -18.17 -12.71 -4.88
N TYR A 187 -17.80 -13.87 -4.36
CA TYR A 187 -18.31 -15.15 -4.84
C TYR A 187 -19.84 -15.20 -4.78
N LYS A 188 -20.46 -14.77 -3.67
CA LYS A 188 -21.94 -14.71 -3.54
C LYS A 188 -22.56 -13.84 -4.64
N VAL A 189 -21.99 -12.67 -4.91
CA VAL A 189 -22.49 -11.75 -5.96
C VAL A 189 -22.31 -12.35 -7.35
N VAL A 190 -21.14 -12.92 -7.64
CA VAL A 190 -20.82 -13.54 -8.94
C VAL A 190 -21.75 -14.72 -9.22
N GLN A 191 -22.01 -15.58 -8.22
CA GLN A 191 -22.97 -16.69 -8.35
C GLN A 191 -24.39 -16.18 -8.57
N ALA A 192 -24.83 -15.16 -7.84
CA ALA A 192 -26.15 -14.55 -8.03
C ALA A 192 -26.32 -13.96 -9.45
N ARG A 193 -25.23 -13.44 -10.04
CA ARG A 193 -25.18 -12.93 -11.43
C ARG A 193 -24.96 -14.04 -12.48
N LYS A 194 -24.86 -15.31 -12.09
CA LYS A 194 -24.52 -16.46 -12.97
C LYS A 194 -23.24 -16.22 -13.79
N ALA A 195 -22.29 -15.48 -13.23
CA ALA A 195 -21.02 -15.15 -13.88
C ALA A 195 -19.90 -16.11 -13.43
N SER A 196 -18.74 -16.04 -14.12
CA SER A 196 -17.57 -16.86 -13.80
C SER A 196 -16.67 -16.18 -12.77
N MET A 197 -16.26 -16.92 -11.74
CA MET A 197 -15.28 -16.44 -10.75
C MET A 197 -13.89 -16.22 -11.37
N LEU A 198 -13.53 -17.01 -12.38
CA LEU A 198 -12.26 -16.82 -13.11
C LEU A 198 -12.27 -15.49 -13.86
N LEU A 199 -13.41 -15.13 -14.45
CA LEU A 199 -13.58 -13.83 -15.09
C LEU A 199 -13.50 -12.73 -14.03
N ALA A 200 -14.18 -12.88 -12.90
CA ALA A 200 -14.18 -11.91 -11.79
C ALA A 200 -12.77 -11.63 -11.23
N LEU A 201 -11.94 -12.68 -11.09
CA LEU A 201 -10.53 -12.56 -10.69
C LEU A 201 -9.69 -11.84 -11.77
N ALA A 202 -10.02 -12.03 -13.05
CA ALA A 202 -9.36 -11.34 -14.16
C ALA A 202 -9.80 -9.86 -14.31
N MET A 203 -10.88 -9.41 -13.66
CA MET A 203 -11.41 -8.04 -13.80
C MET A 203 -10.61 -6.96 -13.05
N GLY A 204 -9.43 -7.26 -12.48
CA GLY A 204 -8.58 -6.24 -11.82
C GLY A 204 -8.22 -5.05 -12.72
N SER A 205 -8.15 -5.25 -14.04
CA SER A 205 -7.88 -4.21 -15.04
C SER A 205 -9.10 -3.38 -15.45
N MET A 206 -10.32 -3.80 -15.08
CA MET A 206 -11.58 -3.14 -15.44
C MET A 206 -12.16 -2.22 -14.36
N ILE A 207 -11.65 -2.29 -13.12
CA ILE A 207 -12.11 -1.44 -12.01
C ILE A 207 -11.90 0.04 -12.35
N LEU A 208 -10.75 0.39 -12.93
CA LEU A 208 -10.48 1.76 -13.40
C LEU A 208 -11.33 2.14 -14.63
N ALA A 209 -11.56 1.21 -15.54
CA ALA A 209 -12.35 1.47 -16.75
C ALA A 209 -13.84 1.72 -16.46
N HIS A 210 -14.37 1.09 -15.40
CA HIS A 210 -15.79 1.22 -15.04
C HIS A 210 -16.06 2.37 -14.06
N LEU A 211 -15.12 2.70 -13.16
CA LEU A 211 -15.23 3.89 -12.30
C LEU A 211 -15.32 5.20 -13.10
N CYS A 212 -14.85 5.19 -14.35
CA CYS A 212 -14.95 6.33 -15.28
C CYS A 212 -16.14 6.23 -16.25
N ASP A 213 -17.08 5.30 -16.08
CA ASP A 213 -18.23 5.09 -16.98
C ASP A 213 -17.83 4.99 -18.48
N GLU A 214 -16.63 4.49 -18.78
CA GLU A 214 -16.13 4.45 -20.15
C GLU A 214 -16.46 3.11 -20.82
N PRO A 215 -17.27 3.07 -21.90
CA PRO A 215 -17.63 1.82 -22.59
C PRO A 215 -16.46 1.20 -23.36
N LYS A 216 -15.25 1.76 -23.27
CA LYS A 216 -14.05 1.31 -23.97
C LYS A 216 -12.88 1.18 -23.01
N GLY A 217 -13.01 0.27 -22.04
CA GLY A 217 -11.91 -0.39 -21.33
C GLY A 217 -10.57 0.33 -21.46
N LEU A 218 -10.30 1.30 -20.56
CA LEU A 218 -9.06 2.06 -20.53
C LEU A 218 -7.90 1.10 -20.83
N LYS A 219 -7.19 1.32 -21.95
CA LYS A 219 -5.97 0.58 -22.26
C LYS A 219 -4.89 1.07 -21.32
N THR A 220 -4.97 0.70 -20.05
CA THR A 220 -3.95 1.04 -19.07
C THR A 220 -2.70 0.28 -19.45
N GLY A 221 -1.73 0.96 -20.07
CA GLY A 221 -0.40 0.42 -20.34
C GLY A 221 0.40 0.12 -19.07
N MET A 222 -0.22 -0.07 -17.91
CA MET A 222 0.44 -0.34 -16.63
C MET A 222 1.21 -1.67 -16.64
N CYS A 223 0.80 -2.63 -17.48
CA CYS A 223 1.59 -3.85 -17.72
C CYS A 223 2.98 -3.57 -18.31
N MET A 224 3.19 -2.39 -18.91
CA MET A 224 4.50 -1.96 -19.39
C MET A 224 5.51 -1.80 -18.25
N SER A 225 5.07 -1.58 -17.00
CA SER A 225 5.95 -1.56 -15.82
C SER A 225 6.70 -2.89 -15.63
N LEU A 226 6.11 -4.00 -16.10
CA LEU A 226 6.72 -5.32 -16.04
C LEU A 226 7.81 -5.53 -17.09
N LEU A 227 7.94 -4.65 -18.09
CA LEU A 227 8.96 -4.80 -19.15
C LEU A 227 10.39 -4.62 -18.66
N TYR A 228 10.58 -3.89 -17.55
CA TYR A 228 11.90 -3.74 -16.93
C TYR A 228 12.28 -4.99 -16.12
N LEU A 229 11.30 -5.82 -15.74
CA LEU A 229 11.51 -6.98 -14.88
C LEU A 229 12.39 -8.06 -15.55
N PRO A 230 12.21 -8.44 -16.84
CA PRO A 230 13.13 -9.33 -17.54
C PRO A 230 14.59 -8.86 -17.50
N PHE A 231 14.84 -7.55 -17.65
CA PHE A 231 16.19 -6.99 -17.57
C PHE A 231 16.78 -7.11 -16.17
N ALA A 232 16.01 -6.76 -15.14
CA ALA A 232 16.44 -6.92 -13.74
C ALA A 232 16.70 -8.39 -13.37
N ILE A 233 15.84 -9.31 -13.82
CA ILE A 233 16.03 -10.76 -13.63
C ILE A 233 17.28 -11.24 -14.35
N ALA A 234 17.49 -10.84 -15.61
CA ALA A 234 18.68 -11.20 -16.37
C ALA A 234 19.96 -10.72 -15.66
N ASN A 235 19.96 -9.48 -15.13
CA ASN A 235 21.10 -8.94 -14.39
C ASN A 235 21.36 -9.67 -13.06
N ALA A 236 20.31 -10.08 -12.35
CA ALA A 236 20.46 -10.90 -11.14
C ALA A 236 20.97 -12.32 -11.47
N LEU A 237 20.56 -12.88 -12.61
CA LEU A 237 21.05 -14.18 -13.08
C LEU A 237 22.51 -14.11 -13.53
N THR A 238 22.98 -13.01 -14.12
CA THR A 238 24.41 -12.87 -14.44
C THR A 238 25.28 -12.81 -13.19
N ALA A 239 24.80 -12.22 -12.09
CA ALA A 239 25.50 -12.30 -10.80
C ALA A 239 25.65 -13.75 -10.32
N ARG A 240 24.64 -14.60 -10.52
CA ARG A 240 24.71 -16.04 -10.16
C ARG A 240 25.74 -16.80 -10.99
N LEU A 241 25.97 -16.38 -12.24
CA LEU A 241 26.87 -17.02 -13.19
C LEU A 241 28.32 -16.50 -13.09
N ASN A 242 28.51 -15.26 -12.60
CA ASN A 242 29.81 -14.58 -12.51
C ASN A 242 30.27 -14.40 -11.05
N ASP A 243 30.27 -15.47 -10.25
CA ASP A 243 30.77 -15.46 -8.86
C ASP A 243 30.25 -14.32 -7.97
N GLY A 244 29.00 -13.91 -8.19
CA GLY A 244 28.33 -12.84 -7.43
C GLY A 244 28.47 -11.43 -8.02
N VAL A 245 29.14 -11.26 -9.16
CA VAL A 245 29.30 -9.96 -9.82
C VAL A 245 28.25 -9.78 -10.93
N PRO A 246 27.22 -8.95 -10.74
CA PRO A 246 26.25 -8.65 -11.78
C PRO A 246 26.90 -7.90 -12.95
N SER A 247 26.33 -8.05 -14.15
CA SER A 247 26.83 -7.35 -15.35
C SER A 247 26.63 -5.83 -15.28
N VAL A 248 25.59 -5.38 -14.58
CA VAL A 248 25.28 -3.97 -14.32
C VAL A 248 25.12 -3.81 -12.82
N ASP A 249 25.63 -2.72 -12.26
CA ASP A 249 25.45 -2.38 -10.85
C ASP A 249 23.95 -2.42 -10.47
N GLU A 250 23.62 -3.20 -9.45
CA GLU A 250 22.25 -3.37 -8.95
C GLU A 250 21.62 -2.04 -8.57
N SER A 251 22.42 -1.07 -8.10
CA SER A 251 21.97 0.28 -7.75
C SER A 251 21.49 1.04 -8.98
N LEU A 252 22.19 0.90 -10.10
CA LEU A 252 21.80 1.51 -11.38
C LEU A 252 20.58 0.83 -11.98
N VAL A 253 20.48 -0.50 -11.88
CA VAL A 253 19.28 -1.25 -12.31
C VAL A 253 18.07 -0.83 -11.49
N LEU A 254 18.22 -0.68 -10.17
CA LEU A 254 17.14 -0.20 -9.31
C LEU A 254 16.75 1.24 -9.65
N LEU A 255 17.71 2.15 -9.83
CA LEU A 255 17.45 3.54 -10.21
C LEU A 255 16.72 3.62 -11.55
N GLY A 256 17.17 2.84 -12.54
CA GLY A 256 16.53 2.73 -13.85
C GLY A 256 15.10 2.21 -13.75
N TYR A 257 14.87 1.19 -12.91
CA TYR A 257 13.52 0.68 -12.65
C TYR A 257 12.61 1.73 -12.01
N CYS A 258 13.12 2.46 -11.00
CA CYS A 258 12.40 3.54 -10.34
C CYS A 258 12.06 4.67 -11.33
N ALA A 259 13.00 5.09 -12.16
CA ALA A 259 12.78 6.12 -13.18
C ALA A 259 11.75 5.69 -14.23
N PHE A 260 11.87 4.46 -14.73
CA PHE A 260 10.93 3.88 -15.69
C PHE A 260 9.52 3.78 -15.12
N THR A 261 9.38 3.19 -13.93
CA THR A 261 8.08 3.03 -13.26
C THR A 261 7.48 4.37 -12.89
N GLY A 262 8.28 5.32 -12.38
CA GLY A 262 7.84 6.67 -12.07
C GLY A 262 7.34 7.42 -13.31
N THR A 263 8.02 7.27 -14.45
CA THR A 263 7.59 7.87 -15.73
C THR A 263 6.28 7.26 -16.21
N LEU A 264 6.14 5.93 -16.16
CA LEU A 264 4.90 5.25 -16.52
C LEU A 264 3.74 5.67 -15.63
N TYR A 265 3.97 5.78 -14.31
CA TYR A 265 2.95 6.24 -13.37
C TYR A 265 2.56 7.70 -13.63
N LEU A 266 3.53 8.59 -13.86
CA LEU A 266 3.24 9.98 -14.21
C LEU A 266 2.43 10.09 -15.50
N HIS A 267 2.79 9.33 -16.54
CA HIS A 267 2.03 9.25 -17.77
C HIS A 267 0.61 8.73 -17.52
N PHE A 268 0.46 7.64 -16.76
CA PHE A 268 -0.84 7.11 -16.39
C PHE A 268 -1.69 8.14 -15.65
N ALA A 269 -1.14 8.79 -14.63
CA ALA A 269 -1.83 9.81 -13.85
C ALA A 269 -2.25 11.00 -14.71
N THR A 270 -1.39 11.50 -15.59
CA THR A 270 -1.73 12.62 -16.48
C THR A 270 -2.77 12.25 -17.53
N SER A 271 -2.70 11.03 -18.08
CA SER A 271 -3.70 10.48 -19.01
C SER A 271 -5.06 10.35 -18.35
N VAL A 272 -5.14 9.72 -17.17
CA VAL A 272 -6.40 9.56 -16.42
C VAL A 272 -7.02 10.91 -16.10
N VAL A 273 -6.21 11.87 -15.61
CA VAL A 273 -6.69 13.23 -15.35
C VAL A 273 -7.22 13.89 -16.64
N HIS A 274 -6.52 13.76 -17.77
CA HIS A 274 -6.97 14.32 -19.05
C HIS A 274 -8.26 13.68 -19.56
N GLU A 275 -8.39 12.35 -19.46
CA GLU A 275 -9.59 11.63 -19.87
C GLU A 275 -10.79 12.04 -19.02
N ILE A 276 -10.64 12.06 -17.69
CA ILE A 276 -11.69 12.49 -16.74
C ILE A 276 -12.09 13.95 -16.99
N THR A 277 -11.12 14.85 -17.11
CA THR A 277 -11.39 16.28 -17.33
C THR A 277 -12.11 16.54 -18.65
N THR A 278 -11.73 15.81 -19.70
CA THR A 278 -12.40 15.84 -21.00
C THR A 278 -13.83 15.28 -20.92
N ALA A 279 -14.02 14.14 -20.26
CA ALA A 279 -15.34 13.50 -20.12
C ALA A 279 -16.33 14.34 -19.30
N LEU A 280 -15.85 14.97 -18.22
CA LEU A 280 -16.66 15.80 -17.33
C LEU A 280 -16.78 17.26 -17.80
N GLY A 281 -16.06 17.66 -18.85
CA GLY A 281 -16.01 19.05 -19.32
C GLY A 281 -15.42 20.04 -18.29
N ILE A 282 -14.59 19.55 -17.36
CA ILE A 282 -13.93 20.35 -16.33
C ILE A 282 -12.47 20.57 -16.69
N PHE A 283 -11.88 21.67 -16.26
CA PHE A 283 -10.45 21.94 -16.50
C PHE A 283 -9.67 21.77 -15.19
N CYS A 284 -8.68 20.87 -15.16
CA CYS A 284 -7.95 20.51 -13.93
C CYS A 284 -7.36 21.70 -13.16
N PHE A 285 -6.95 22.76 -13.87
CA PHE A 285 -6.33 23.97 -13.29
C PHE A 285 -7.11 25.26 -13.60
N ARG A 286 -8.39 25.17 -14.00
CA ARG A 286 -9.21 26.34 -14.29
C ARG A 286 -10.59 26.18 -13.64
N ILE A 287 -10.84 27.03 -12.64
CA ILE A 287 -12.14 27.15 -12.00
C ILE A 287 -13.00 28.10 -12.84
N THR A 288 -14.02 27.58 -13.52
CA THR A 288 -15.03 28.39 -14.18
C THR A 288 -16.12 28.77 -13.18
N ARG A 289 -16.52 30.05 -13.15
CA ARG A 289 -17.64 30.51 -12.33
C ARG A 289 -18.92 29.88 -12.89
N LYS A 290 -19.69 29.15 -12.07
CA LYS A 290 -21.06 28.78 -12.44
C LYS A 290 -21.85 30.07 -12.63
N GLU A 291 -22.38 30.32 -13.83
CA GLU A 291 -23.41 31.34 -14.01
C GLU A 291 -24.65 30.88 -13.23
N ALA A 292 -25.18 31.80 -12.41
CA ALA A 292 -26.30 31.56 -11.50
C ALA A 292 -27.64 31.62 -12.25
#